data_AF-A0ABD3QD08-F1
#
_entry.id   AF-A0ABD3QD08-F1
#
_cell.length_a   1.000
_cell.length_b   1.000
_cell.length_c   1.000
_cell.angle_alpha   90.00
_cell.angle_beta   90.00
_cell.angle_gamma   90.00
#
_symmetry.space_group_name_H-M   'P 1'
#
loop_
_entity.id
_entity.type
_entity.pdbx_description
1 polymer ?
#
loop_
_entity_poly.entity_id
_entity_poly.type
_entity_poly.pdbx_seq_one_letter_code
_entity_poly.pdbx_strand_id
1 'polypeptide(L)'
;MPPRHSTSRSGSASALLAATRAIESEDQYRRNVNKLQARTLILADHLIPGDGLETTLDANDDDDVKEFLLNCRERLKEIAVGNAKRMYEIDYFVEAVKEVKGDVMRRLQQAANVEGEDAVDYEAAIHQTIERVRERGENDRIRVPVEQHPMSIELRTRLGEKIKSSEDDDDLEIVNRSDDVHALKCPITGMLYEDPVKNKVCHHTYSRQGLQQLIKNKKTTCPVAGCSNRTLSLQQVEDDEVMTMKVTRFKKREEQEKKKRKLEEEDMDDGEGGFTVIQ
;
A
#
# COMPACT_ATOMS: atom_id res chain seq x y z
N MET A 1 46.60 -12.53 -3.11
CA MET A 1 45.39 -13.21 -2.62
C MET A 1 44.80 -12.34 -1.53
N PRO A 2 43.53 -11.93 -1.61
CA PRO A 2 42.88 -11.23 -0.50
C PRO A 2 42.62 -12.22 0.65
N PRO A 3 42.60 -11.77 1.91
CA PRO A 3 42.39 -12.64 3.06
C PRO A 3 40.95 -13.18 3.06
N ARG A 4 40.80 -14.50 3.19
CA ARG A 4 39.49 -15.15 3.42
C ARG A 4 39.08 -14.86 4.87
N HIS A 5 38.11 -13.96 5.05
CA HIS A 5 37.48 -13.76 6.35
C HIS A 5 36.48 -14.89 6.57
N SER A 6 36.68 -15.69 7.61
CA SER A 6 35.70 -16.69 8.05
C SER A 6 34.61 -15.99 8.87
N THR A 7 33.34 -16.13 8.47
CA THR A 7 32.23 -15.68 9.31
C THR A 7 32.05 -16.65 10.47
N SER A 8 32.42 -16.21 11.67
CA SER A 8 32.07 -16.93 12.90
C SER A 8 30.55 -16.82 13.15
N ARG A 9 30.01 -17.75 13.95
CA ARG A 9 28.63 -17.70 14.50
C ARG A 9 28.22 -16.31 15.04
N SER A 10 29.20 -15.50 15.47
CA SER A 10 29.02 -14.12 15.93
C SER A 10 28.62 -13.14 14.82
N GLY A 11 29.09 -13.34 13.58
CA GLY A 11 28.79 -12.48 12.43
C GLY A 11 27.33 -12.58 11.99
N SER A 12 26.80 -13.80 11.89
CA SER A 12 25.40 -14.04 11.51
C SER A 12 24.41 -13.56 12.59
N ALA A 13 24.73 -13.72 13.88
CA ALA A 13 23.92 -13.16 14.96
C ALA A 13 23.87 -11.62 14.91
N SER A 14 24.99 -10.98 14.60
CA SER A 14 25.07 -9.53 14.42
C SER A 14 24.25 -9.05 13.22
N ALA A 15 24.31 -9.78 12.10
CA ALA A 15 23.52 -9.50 10.91
C ALA A 15 22.01 -9.62 11.19
N LEU A 16 21.56 -10.64 11.93
CA LEU A 16 20.15 -10.78 12.34
C LEU A 16 19.68 -9.61 13.21
N LEU A 17 20.51 -9.16 14.15
CA LEU A 17 20.19 -8.02 15.00
C LEU A 17 20.08 -6.73 14.18
N ALA A 18 21.03 -6.50 13.26
CA ALA A 18 21.03 -5.35 12.36
C ALA A 18 19.78 -5.34 11.46
N ALA A 19 19.45 -6.46 10.83
CA ALA A 19 18.25 -6.59 10.01
C ALA A 19 16.96 -6.37 10.80
N THR A 20 16.89 -6.89 12.04
CA THR A 20 15.73 -6.68 12.92
C THR A 20 15.54 -5.20 13.24
N ARG A 21 16.61 -4.50 13.61
CA ARG A 21 16.56 -3.06 13.89
C ARG A 21 16.17 -2.23 12.67
N ALA A 22 16.66 -2.61 11.48
CA ALA A 22 16.29 -1.94 10.24
C ALA A 22 14.78 -2.09 9.95
N ILE A 23 14.22 -3.29 10.12
CA ILE A 23 12.78 -3.53 9.96
C ILE A 23 11.97 -2.74 11.01
N GLU A 24 12.36 -2.77 12.28
CA GLU A 24 11.70 -2.02 13.35
C GLU A 24 11.77 -0.49 13.16
N SER A 25 12.71 -0.02 12.33
CA SER A 25 12.89 1.40 12.01
C SER A 25 12.04 1.86 10.82
N GLU A 26 11.15 1.03 10.27
CA GLU A 26 10.31 1.36 9.11
C GLU A 26 9.58 2.70 9.26
N ASP A 27 8.94 2.93 10.41
CA ASP A 27 8.26 4.20 10.72
C ASP A 27 9.23 5.39 10.72
N GLN A 28 10.51 5.18 11.06
CA GLN A 28 11.52 6.22 10.98
C GLN A 28 11.84 6.63 9.55
N TYR A 29 11.90 5.68 8.64
CA TYR A 29 12.16 5.96 7.22
C TYR A 29 11.01 6.79 6.63
N ARG A 30 9.76 6.40 6.94
CA ARG A 30 8.56 7.09 6.46
C ARG A 30 8.38 8.48 7.07
N ARG A 31 8.81 8.69 8.33
CA ARG A 31 8.64 9.96 9.05
C ARG A 31 9.12 11.18 8.27
N ASN A 32 10.26 11.10 7.60
CA ASN A 32 10.81 12.25 6.86
C ASN A 32 10.01 12.54 5.58
N VAL A 33 9.59 11.50 4.88
CA VAL A 33 8.75 11.61 3.67
C VAL A 33 7.38 12.19 4.04
N ASN A 34 6.76 11.71 5.13
CA ASN A 34 5.49 12.23 5.64
C ASN A 34 5.59 13.71 6.09
N LYS A 35 6.69 14.10 6.74
CA LYS A 35 6.93 15.51 7.11
C LYS A 35 7.06 16.41 5.88
N LEU A 36 7.77 15.93 4.85
CA LEU A 36 7.90 16.68 3.60
C LEU A 36 6.54 16.82 2.91
N GLN A 37 5.77 15.74 2.84
CA GLN A 37 4.41 15.76 2.28
C GLN A 37 3.50 16.73 3.02
N ALA A 38 3.50 16.72 4.35
CA ALA A 38 2.67 17.63 5.13
C ALA A 38 2.99 19.10 4.83
N ARG A 39 4.28 19.45 4.64
CA ARG A 39 4.69 20.79 4.22
C ARG A 39 4.23 21.12 2.80
N THR A 40 4.32 20.16 1.88
CA THR A 40 3.81 20.31 0.50
C THR A 40 2.31 20.60 0.50
N LEU A 41 1.52 19.91 1.33
CA LEU A 41 0.08 20.15 1.45
C LEU A 41 -0.25 21.53 2.02
N ILE A 42 0.47 21.99 3.05
CA ILE A 42 0.30 23.35 3.60
C ILE A 42 0.58 24.41 2.52
N LEU A 43 1.59 24.21 1.68
CA LEU A 43 1.87 25.13 0.57
C LEU A 43 0.79 25.09 -0.50
N ALA A 44 0.19 23.92 -0.75
CA ALA A 44 -0.92 23.79 -1.70
C ALA A 44 -2.18 24.52 -1.24
N ASP A 45 -2.45 24.57 0.07
CA ASP A 45 -3.58 25.31 0.64
C ASP A 45 -3.50 26.83 0.36
N HIS A 46 -2.31 27.36 0.09
CA HIS A 46 -2.13 28.75 -0.31
C HIS A 46 -2.28 28.98 -1.82
N LEU A 47 -2.36 27.93 -2.63
CA LEU A 47 -2.40 27.99 -4.09
C LEU A 47 -3.71 27.45 -4.67
N ILE A 48 -4.77 27.41 -3.86
CA ILE A 48 -6.10 26.96 -4.26
C ILE A 48 -6.70 27.94 -5.30
N PRO A 49 -7.23 27.42 -6.42
CA PRO A 49 -8.05 28.17 -7.38
C PRO A 49 -9.06 29.11 -6.72
N GLY A 50 -8.85 30.42 -6.85
CA GLY A 50 -9.80 31.45 -6.39
C GLY A 50 -9.80 31.74 -4.88
N ASP A 51 -8.72 31.42 -4.16
CA ASP A 51 -8.55 31.76 -2.73
C ASP A 51 -7.25 32.54 -2.47
N GLY A 52 -7.19 33.20 -1.31
CA GLY A 52 -6.01 33.79 -0.66
C GLY A 52 -4.98 34.44 -1.60
N LEU A 53 -3.89 33.72 -1.86
CA LEU A 53 -2.73 34.22 -2.58
C LEU A 53 -2.98 34.38 -4.09
N GLU A 54 -3.73 33.49 -4.72
CA GLU A 54 -4.05 33.62 -6.14
C GLU A 54 -4.96 34.82 -6.37
N THR A 55 -5.99 35.01 -5.54
CA THR A 55 -6.84 36.20 -5.65
C THR A 55 -6.04 37.50 -5.46
N THR A 56 -5.02 37.47 -4.59
CA THR A 56 -4.17 38.63 -4.34
C THR A 56 -3.21 38.91 -5.51
N LEU A 57 -2.69 37.86 -6.15
CA LEU A 57 -1.72 37.99 -7.23
C LEU A 57 -2.38 38.17 -8.61
N ASP A 58 -3.49 37.48 -8.88
CA ASP A 58 -4.24 37.48 -10.14
C ASP A 58 -5.21 38.66 -10.27
N ALA A 59 -5.08 39.67 -9.39
CA ALA A 59 -5.96 40.84 -9.34
C ALA A 59 -5.97 41.67 -10.64
N ASN A 60 -4.99 41.49 -11.53
CA ASN A 60 -4.84 42.23 -12.78
C ASN A 60 -4.86 41.34 -14.04
N ASP A 61 -5.22 40.05 -13.93
CA ASP A 61 -5.27 39.12 -15.08
C ASP A 61 -3.91 39.00 -15.81
N ASP A 62 -2.80 39.11 -15.06
CA ASP A 62 -1.43 39.16 -15.58
C ASP A 62 -0.93 37.75 -15.95
N ASP A 63 -0.59 37.56 -17.23
CA ASP A 63 -0.14 36.28 -17.77
C ASP A 63 1.13 35.76 -17.08
N ASP A 64 2.06 36.65 -16.67
CA ASP A 64 3.29 36.26 -15.98
C ASP A 64 2.98 35.70 -14.58
N VAL A 65 1.96 36.24 -13.92
CA VAL A 65 1.50 35.78 -12.60
C VAL A 65 0.83 34.41 -12.71
N LYS A 66 -0.03 34.21 -13.72
CA LYS A 66 -0.66 32.90 -13.97
C LYS A 66 0.38 31.83 -14.27
N GLU A 67 1.39 32.14 -15.09
CA GLU A 67 2.49 31.22 -15.38
C GLU A 67 3.28 30.88 -14.11
N PHE A 68 3.57 31.87 -13.26
CA PHE A 68 4.23 31.65 -11.98
C PHE A 68 3.44 30.70 -11.07
N LEU A 69 2.13 30.95 -10.91
CA LEU A 69 1.25 30.11 -10.09
C LEU A 69 1.12 28.68 -10.63
N LEU A 70 1.02 28.52 -11.95
CA LEU A 70 1.04 27.22 -12.62
C LEU A 70 2.34 26.46 -12.30
N ASN A 71 3.48 27.11 -12.47
CA ASN A 71 4.79 26.52 -12.17
C ASN A 71 4.94 26.12 -10.70
N CYS A 72 4.41 26.93 -9.77
CA CYS A 72 4.37 26.56 -8.35
C CYS A 72 3.54 25.31 -8.09
N ARG A 73 2.35 25.20 -8.71
CA ARG A 73 1.47 24.03 -8.60
C ARG A 73 2.14 22.77 -9.15
N GLU A 74 2.73 22.84 -10.34
CA GLU A 74 3.45 21.70 -10.94
C GLU A 74 4.62 21.24 -10.07
N ARG A 75 5.41 22.16 -9.52
CA ARG A 75 6.51 21.80 -8.61
C ARG A 75 6.04 21.09 -7.35
N LEU A 76 4.89 21.49 -6.79
CA LEU A 76 4.32 20.76 -5.65
C LEU A 76 3.90 19.34 -6.06
N LYS A 77 3.31 19.16 -7.26
CA LYS A 77 2.92 17.84 -7.79
C LYS A 77 4.12 16.91 -7.94
N GLU A 78 5.22 17.41 -8.51
CA GLU A 78 6.47 16.67 -8.64
C GLU A 78 6.99 16.21 -7.27
N ILE A 79 6.88 17.07 -6.24
CA ILE A 79 7.26 16.70 -4.87
C ILE A 79 6.37 15.57 -4.34
N ALA A 80 5.05 15.64 -4.52
CA ALA A 80 4.15 14.59 -4.05
C ALA A 80 4.35 13.26 -4.78
N VAL A 81 4.54 13.28 -6.10
CA VAL A 81 4.88 12.09 -6.90
C VAL A 81 6.22 11.51 -6.45
N GLY A 82 7.22 12.38 -6.23
CA GLY A 82 8.51 11.97 -5.69
C GLY A 82 8.41 11.39 -4.27
N ASN A 83 7.50 11.87 -3.43
CA ASN A 83 7.26 11.33 -2.11
C ASN A 83 6.57 9.95 -2.20
N ALA A 84 5.59 9.80 -3.08
CA ALA A 84 4.98 8.50 -3.38
C ALA A 84 6.02 7.46 -3.84
N LYS A 85 6.92 7.85 -4.74
CA LYS A 85 8.03 7.01 -5.18
C LYS A 85 8.93 6.58 -4.01
N ARG A 86 9.31 7.52 -3.14
CA ARG A 86 10.13 7.22 -1.94
C ARG A 86 9.43 6.28 -0.97
N MET A 87 8.10 6.32 -0.86
CA MET A 87 7.34 5.37 -0.05
C MET A 87 7.51 3.95 -0.59
N TYR A 88 7.38 3.74 -1.90
CA TYR A 88 7.65 2.44 -2.52
C TYR A 88 9.11 1.99 -2.36
N GLU A 89 10.08 2.90 -2.49
CA GLU A 89 11.50 2.58 -2.26
C GLU A 89 11.75 2.08 -0.82
N ILE A 90 11.09 2.67 0.18
CA ILE A 90 11.13 2.21 1.57
C ILE A 90 10.52 0.81 1.68
N ASP A 91 9.37 0.56 1.04
CA ASP A 91 8.71 -0.74 1.04
C ASP A 91 9.64 -1.83 0.48
N TYR A 92 10.28 -1.56 -0.66
CA TYR A 92 11.20 -2.48 -1.30
C TYR A 92 12.42 -2.76 -0.42
N PHE A 93 12.99 -1.73 0.21
CA PHE A 93 14.09 -1.89 1.15
C PHE A 93 13.71 -2.78 2.34
N VAL A 94 12.59 -2.48 3.01
CA VAL A 94 12.16 -3.23 4.20
C VAL A 94 11.87 -4.69 3.84
N GLU A 95 11.20 -4.93 2.72
CA GLU A 95 10.90 -6.28 2.26
C GLU A 95 12.18 -7.04 1.88
N ALA A 96 13.14 -6.39 1.22
CA ALA A 96 14.43 -6.99 0.93
C ALA A 96 15.20 -7.38 2.21
N VAL A 97 15.20 -6.52 3.23
CA VAL A 97 15.83 -6.82 4.52
C VAL A 97 15.13 -7.99 5.23
N LYS A 98 13.79 -8.11 5.13
CA LYS A 98 13.04 -9.27 5.65
C LYS A 98 13.44 -10.56 4.92
N GLU A 99 13.53 -10.53 3.59
CA GLU A 99 13.95 -11.70 2.79
C GLU A 99 15.38 -12.14 3.16
N VAL A 100 16.34 -11.21 3.22
CA VAL A 100 17.73 -11.49 3.62
C VAL A 100 17.81 -12.01 5.05
N LYS A 101 17.06 -11.43 5.99
CA LYS A 101 16.98 -11.95 7.37
C LYS A 101 16.49 -13.40 7.40
N GLY A 102 15.46 -13.71 6.59
CA GLY A 102 14.94 -15.07 6.43
C GLY A 102 16.01 -16.04 5.89
N ASP A 103 16.80 -15.61 4.90
CA ASP A 103 17.93 -16.39 4.38
C ASP A 103 18.99 -16.67 5.43
N VAL A 104 19.36 -15.67 6.24
CA VAL A 104 20.32 -15.84 7.33
C VAL A 104 19.83 -16.85 8.37
N MET A 105 18.55 -16.77 8.74
CA MET A 105 17.95 -17.74 9.67
C MET A 105 17.96 -19.16 9.10
N ARG A 106 17.63 -19.35 7.82
CA ARG A 106 17.66 -20.66 7.15
C ARG A 106 19.08 -21.25 7.14
N ARG A 107 20.08 -20.45 6.78
CA ARG A 107 21.49 -20.88 6.77
C ARG A 107 21.96 -21.28 8.16
N LEU A 108 21.65 -20.50 9.20
CA LEU A 108 21.99 -20.85 10.58
C LEU A 108 21.38 -22.18 11.05
N GLN A 109 20.18 -22.51 10.59
CA GLN A 109 19.53 -23.79 10.89
C GLN A 109 20.22 -24.96 10.17
N GLN A 110 20.72 -24.72 8.95
CA GLN A 110 21.37 -25.74 8.09
C GLN A 110 22.86 -25.92 8.41
N ALA A 111 23.54 -24.88 8.87
CA ALA A 111 24.97 -24.86 9.22
C ALA A 111 25.32 -25.66 10.48
N ALA A 112 24.33 -26.31 11.14
CA ALA A 112 24.60 -27.31 12.17
C ALA A 112 25.41 -28.52 11.64
N ASN A 113 25.54 -28.68 10.31
CA ASN A 113 26.16 -29.84 9.66
C ASN A 113 27.35 -29.54 8.70
N VAL A 114 27.82 -28.29 8.57
CA VAL A 114 28.87 -27.95 7.58
C VAL A 114 29.91 -26.99 8.17
N GLU A 115 31.18 -27.41 8.19
CA GLU A 115 32.31 -26.53 8.52
C GLU A 115 32.84 -25.84 7.25
N GLY A 116 33.06 -24.52 7.32
CA GLY A 116 33.79 -23.76 6.29
C GLY A 116 32.95 -22.90 5.33
N GLU A 117 31.84 -22.28 5.77
CA GLU A 117 31.14 -21.29 4.95
C GLU A 117 31.97 -19.99 4.78
N ASP A 118 32.12 -19.56 3.53
CA ASP A 118 32.72 -18.27 3.18
C ASP A 118 31.89 -17.11 3.76
N ALA A 119 32.56 -16.00 4.09
CA ALA A 119 31.87 -14.80 4.58
C ALA A 119 30.82 -14.29 3.59
N VAL A 120 29.59 -14.14 4.07
CA VAL A 120 28.48 -13.58 3.29
C VAL A 120 28.63 -12.06 3.21
N ASP A 121 28.65 -11.54 1.98
CA ASP A 121 28.53 -10.11 1.71
C ASP A 121 27.05 -9.68 1.83
N TYR A 122 26.67 -9.21 3.01
CA TYR A 122 25.30 -8.80 3.30
C TYR A 122 24.90 -7.51 2.56
N GLU A 123 25.86 -6.63 2.25
CA GLU A 123 25.57 -5.40 1.51
C GLU A 123 25.17 -5.73 0.07
N ALA A 124 25.98 -6.54 -0.61
CA ALA A 124 25.66 -7.03 -1.95
C ALA A 124 24.36 -7.84 -1.97
N ALA A 125 24.13 -8.69 -0.96
CA ALA A 125 22.90 -9.48 -0.85
C ALA A 125 21.65 -8.61 -0.71
N ILE A 126 21.71 -7.55 0.11
CA ILE A 126 20.61 -6.61 0.28
C ILE A 126 20.35 -5.86 -1.03
N HIS A 127 21.39 -5.30 -1.68
CA HIS A 127 21.22 -4.58 -2.95
C HIS A 127 20.59 -5.45 -4.05
N GLN A 128 21.06 -6.69 -4.24
CA GLN A 128 20.46 -7.61 -5.22
C GLN A 128 19.00 -7.94 -4.88
N THR A 129 18.69 -8.09 -3.59
CA THR A 129 17.32 -8.39 -3.15
C THR A 129 16.40 -7.19 -3.34
N ILE A 130 16.88 -5.96 -3.12
CA ILE A 130 16.11 -4.73 -3.39
C ILE A 130 15.71 -4.67 -4.86
N GLU A 131 16.64 -4.88 -5.78
CA GLU A 131 16.33 -4.85 -7.22
C GLU A 131 15.31 -5.94 -7.60
N ARG A 132 15.46 -7.16 -7.08
CA ARG A 132 14.49 -8.24 -7.30
C ARG A 132 13.09 -7.91 -6.77
N VAL A 133 13.01 -7.38 -5.55
CA VAL A 133 11.73 -6.97 -4.93
C VAL A 133 11.11 -5.82 -5.71
N ARG A 134 11.94 -4.87 -6.16
CA ARG A 134 11.52 -3.75 -6.98
C ARG A 134 10.95 -4.21 -8.32
N GLU A 135 11.65 -5.05 -9.08
CA GLU A 135 11.15 -5.62 -10.34
C GLU A 135 9.82 -6.37 -10.14
N ARG A 136 9.72 -7.15 -9.06
CA ARG A 136 8.47 -7.84 -8.69
C ARG A 136 7.33 -6.86 -8.41
N GLY A 137 7.61 -5.81 -7.62
CA GLY A 137 6.63 -4.77 -7.30
C GLY A 137 6.24 -3.94 -8.51
N GLU A 138 7.19 -3.58 -9.37
CA GLU A 138 6.95 -2.79 -10.58
C GLU A 138 6.08 -3.54 -11.59
N ASN A 139 6.17 -4.88 -11.63
CA ASN A 139 5.33 -5.75 -12.45
C ASN A 139 4.05 -6.25 -11.74
N ASP A 140 3.81 -5.86 -10.50
CA ASP A 140 2.61 -6.24 -9.78
C ASP A 140 1.39 -5.52 -10.37
N ARG A 141 0.40 -6.29 -10.80
CA ARG A 141 -0.86 -5.77 -11.38
C ARG A 141 -1.64 -4.90 -10.40
N ILE A 142 -1.40 -5.05 -9.10
CA ILE A 142 -2.07 -4.30 -8.04
C ILE A 142 -1.32 -3.00 -7.71
N ARG A 143 -0.08 -2.82 -8.19
CA ARG A 143 0.71 -1.62 -7.91
C ARG A 143 -0.01 -0.39 -8.43
N VAL A 144 -0.27 0.54 -7.52
CA VAL A 144 -0.82 1.84 -7.86
C VAL A 144 0.27 2.70 -8.50
N PRO A 145 0.06 3.27 -9.69
CA PRO A 145 1.00 4.24 -10.27
C PRO A 145 1.24 5.41 -9.33
N VAL A 146 2.45 5.98 -9.33
CA VAL A 146 2.83 7.05 -8.39
C VAL A 146 1.96 8.30 -8.55
N GLU A 147 1.43 8.54 -9.74
CA GLU A 147 0.48 9.61 -10.06
C GLU A 147 -0.90 9.37 -9.42
N GLN A 148 -1.24 8.12 -9.11
CA GLN A 148 -2.49 7.71 -8.48
C GLN A 148 -2.30 7.34 -6.99
N HIS A 149 -1.09 7.50 -6.46
CA HIS A 149 -0.83 7.27 -5.05
C HIS A 149 -1.59 8.28 -4.17
N PRO A 150 -2.05 7.91 -2.95
CA PRO A 150 -2.80 8.80 -2.06
C PRO A 150 -2.15 10.16 -1.82
N MET A 151 -0.81 10.21 -1.73
CA MET A 151 -0.08 11.47 -1.56
C MET A 151 -0.19 12.42 -2.78
N SER A 152 -0.19 11.86 -3.99
CA SER A 152 -0.34 12.63 -5.24
C SER A 152 -1.78 13.06 -5.43
N ILE A 153 -2.74 12.18 -5.11
CA ILE A 153 -4.17 12.47 -5.18
C ILE A 153 -4.57 13.56 -4.18
N GLU A 154 -4.16 13.43 -2.91
CA GLU A 154 -4.47 14.42 -1.87
C GLU A 154 -3.96 15.80 -2.27
N LEU A 155 -2.72 15.87 -2.79
CA LEU A 155 -2.18 17.15 -3.25
C LEU A 155 -3.00 17.76 -4.39
N ARG A 156 -3.32 16.99 -5.43
CA ARG A 156 -4.17 17.49 -6.53
C ARG A 156 -5.54 17.94 -6.03
N THR A 157 -6.10 17.22 -5.06
CA THR A 157 -7.38 17.58 -4.42
C THR A 157 -7.27 18.92 -3.70
N ARG A 158 -6.21 19.14 -2.92
CA ARG A 158 -5.96 20.44 -2.28
C ARG A 158 -5.81 21.57 -3.28
N LEU A 159 -5.17 21.31 -4.42
CA LEU A 159 -5.04 22.27 -5.52
C LEU A 159 -6.34 22.49 -6.32
N GLY A 160 -7.48 21.92 -5.90
CA GLY A 160 -8.76 22.11 -6.55
C GLY A 160 -8.91 21.42 -7.90
N GLU A 161 -8.03 20.47 -8.23
CA GLU A 161 -8.12 19.74 -9.49
C GLU A 161 -9.26 18.73 -9.47
N LYS A 162 -10.06 18.75 -10.52
CA LYS A 162 -11.04 17.69 -10.79
C LYS A 162 -10.27 16.44 -11.17
N ILE A 163 -10.13 15.52 -10.23
CA ILE A 163 -9.50 14.22 -10.48
C ILE A 163 -10.45 13.43 -11.37
N LYS A 164 -10.21 13.46 -12.69
CA LYS A 164 -10.81 12.51 -13.63
C LYS A 164 -10.18 11.15 -13.35
N SER A 165 -10.89 10.31 -12.59
CA SER A 165 -10.69 8.87 -12.69
C SER A 165 -11.04 8.48 -14.12
N SER A 166 -10.09 7.91 -14.86
CA SER A 166 -10.42 7.20 -16.10
C SER A 166 -11.54 6.21 -15.79
N GLU A 167 -12.65 6.33 -16.53
CA GLU A 167 -14.01 5.79 -16.32
C GLU A 167 -14.97 6.92 -15.94
N ASP A 168 -15.39 7.67 -16.97
CA ASP A 168 -16.44 8.69 -16.90
C ASP A 168 -17.77 8.10 -16.38
N ASP A 169 -18.49 8.96 -15.67
CA ASP A 169 -19.85 8.89 -15.12
C ASP A 169 -20.15 8.10 -13.83
N ASP A 170 -20.56 8.91 -12.86
CA ASP A 170 -21.33 8.69 -11.63
C ASP A 170 -20.69 7.87 -10.47
N ASP A 171 -20.41 8.61 -9.41
CA ASP A 171 -20.25 8.18 -8.01
C ASP A 171 -19.03 7.32 -7.65
N LEU A 172 -17.83 7.92 -7.73
CA LEU A 172 -16.64 7.36 -7.06
C LEU A 172 -15.87 8.40 -6.24
N GLU A 173 -16.41 8.64 -5.05
CA GLU A 173 -15.64 9.00 -3.88
C GLU A 173 -14.39 8.09 -3.72
N ILE A 174 -13.24 8.73 -3.60
CA ILE A 174 -11.92 8.11 -3.52
C ILE A 174 -11.72 7.53 -2.12
N VAL A 175 -11.53 6.20 -2.00
CA VAL A 175 -10.87 5.60 -0.82
C VAL A 175 -9.76 4.68 -1.33
N ASN A 176 -8.55 4.99 -0.85
CA ASN A 176 -7.33 4.20 -0.77
C ASN A 176 -7.40 2.78 -1.37
N ARG A 177 -6.82 2.61 -2.56
CA ARG A 177 -6.48 1.30 -3.16
C ARG A 177 -5.22 0.68 -2.53
N SER A 178 -5.14 0.69 -1.20
CA SER A 178 -4.07 0.04 -0.43
C SER A 178 -4.65 -0.68 0.78
N ASP A 179 -5.84 -1.26 0.62
CA ASP A 179 -6.25 -2.31 1.53
C ASP A 179 -5.78 -3.60 0.87
N ASP A 180 -4.68 -4.14 1.39
CA ASP A 180 -4.28 -5.53 1.22
C ASP A 180 -5.56 -6.40 1.19
N VAL A 181 -5.71 -7.34 0.26
CA VAL A 181 -6.92 -8.20 0.25
C VAL A 181 -7.07 -8.93 1.61
N HIS A 182 -5.95 -9.08 2.33
CA HIS A 182 -5.88 -9.53 3.71
C HIS A 182 -6.47 -8.54 4.74
N ALA A 183 -6.35 -7.23 4.52
CA ALA A 183 -6.93 -6.19 5.36
C ALA A 183 -8.47 -6.09 5.23
N LEU A 184 -9.03 -6.57 4.12
CA LEU A 184 -10.49 -6.65 3.91
C LEU A 184 -11.11 -7.97 4.42
N LYS A 185 -10.31 -8.86 4.99
CA LYS A 185 -10.78 -10.11 5.58
C LYS A 185 -11.06 -9.93 7.07
N CYS A 186 -12.18 -10.48 7.51
CA CYS A 186 -12.54 -10.49 8.91
C CYS A 186 -11.62 -11.46 9.68
N PRO A 187 -11.03 -11.04 10.82
CA PRO A 187 -10.16 -11.90 11.63
C PRO A 187 -10.90 -13.05 12.32
N ILE A 188 -12.23 -13.07 12.30
CA ILE A 188 -13.06 -14.17 12.85
C ILE A 188 -13.41 -15.18 11.76
N THR A 189 -13.88 -14.73 10.60
CA THR A 189 -14.42 -15.59 9.55
C THR A 189 -13.40 -15.97 8.49
N GLY A 190 -12.30 -15.20 8.34
CA GLY A 190 -11.31 -15.34 7.27
C GLY A 190 -11.84 -14.95 5.88
N MET A 191 -13.10 -14.52 5.80
CA MET A 191 -13.80 -14.10 4.59
C MET A 191 -13.84 -12.57 4.52
N LEU A 192 -14.20 -12.01 3.36
CA LEU A 192 -14.48 -10.57 3.26
C LEU A 192 -15.51 -10.14 4.32
N TYR A 193 -15.38 -8.92 4.82
CA TYR A 193 -16.34 -8.41 5.80
C TYR A 193 -17.78 -8.43 5.27
N GLU A 194 -18.70 -8.72 6.18
CA GLU A 194 -20.14 -8.68 5.97
C GLU A 194 -20.74 -8.01 7.20
N ASP A 195 -21.42 -6.89 6.99
CA ASP A 195 -21.85 -5.95 8.04
C ASP A 195 -20.74 -5.67 9.07
N PRO A 196 -19.64 -4.99 8.68
CA PRO A 196 -18.52 -4.79 9.57
C PRO A 196 -18.90 -3.88 10.75
N VAL A 197 -18.50 -4.30 11.94
CA VAL A 197 -18.70 -3.58 13.21
C VAL A 197 -17.37 -3.36 13.91
N LYS A 198 -17.16 -2.15 14.44
CA LYS A 198 -15.94 -1.73 15.13
C LYS A 198 -16.15 -1.71 16.63
N ASN A 199 -15.21 -2.27 17.38
CA ASN A 199 -15.24 -2.20 18.84
C ASN A 199 -14.74 -0.85 19.35
N LYS A 200 -15.50 -0.21 20.25
CA LYS A 200 -15.18 1.12 20.80
C LYS A 200 -13.96 1.13 21.75
N VAL A 201 -13.60 -0.03 22.32
CA VAL A 201 -12.52 -0.17 23.31
C VAL A 201 -11.18 -0.48 22.66
N CYS A 202 -11.14 -1.42 21.72
CA CYS A 202 -9.89 -1.85 21.05
C CYS A 202 -9.78 -1.45 19.58
N HIS A 203 -10.81 -0.80 19.03
CA HIS A 203 -10.85 -0.28 17.66
C HIS A 203 -10.65 -1.30 16.53
N HIS A 204 -10.76 -2.60 16.82
CA HIS A 204 -10.73 -3.65 15.81
C HIS A 204 -12.12 -3.89 15.21
N THR A 205 -12.13 -4.25 13.93
CA THR A 205 -13.33 -4.47 13.13
C THR A 205 -13.59 -5.96 12.91
N TYR A 206 -14.87 -6.36 12.91
CA TYR A 206 -15.32 -7.74 12.73
C TYR A 206 -16.58 -7.79 11.87
N SER A 207 -16.85 -8.89 11.18
CA SER A 207 -18.19 -9.13 10.62
C SER A 207 -19.18 -9.35 11.76
N ARG A 208 -20.33 -8.69 11.72
CA ARG A 208 -21.37 -8.76 12.77
C ARG A 208 -21.75 -10.20 13.12
N GLN A 209 -21.97 -11.03 12.11
CA GLN A 209 -22.32 -12.44 12.31
C GLN A 209 -21.18 -13.23 12.96
N GLY A 210 -19.93 -12.98 12.55
CA GLY A 210 -18.74 -13.59 13.15
C GLY A 210 -18.62 -13.26 14.63
N LEU A 211 -18.82 -11.99 15.00
CA LEU A 211 -18.81 -11.55 16.39
C LEU A 211 -19.94 -12.19 17.22
N GLN A 212 -21.16 -12.24 16.67
CA GLN A 212 -22.30 -12.89 17.34
C GLN A 212 -22.04 -14.36 17.64
N GLN A 213 -21.47 -15.11 16.68
CA GLN A 213 -21.11 -16.50 16.86
C GLN A 213 -19.99 -16.67 17.91
N LEU A 214 -18.99 -15.79 17.89
CA LEU A 214 -17.89 -15.80 18.87
C LEU A 214 -18.40 -15.61 20.31
N ILE A 215 -19.29 -14.63 20.51
CA ILE A 215 -19.93 -14.36 21.80
C ILE A 215 -20.84 -15.52 22.23
N LYS A 216 -21.63 -16.09 21.31
CA LYS A 216 -22.48 -17.26 21.58
C LYS A 216 -21.66 -18.47 22.05
N ASN A 217 -20.46 -18.63 21.52
CA ASN A 217 -19.50 -19.67 21.91
C ASN A 217 -18.73 -19.34 23.21
N LYS A 218 -19.15 -18.31 23.96
CA LYS A 218 -18.54 -17.84 25.22
C LYS A 218 -17.07 -17.42 25.10
N LYS A 219 -16.62 -17.07 23.89
CA LYS A 219 -15.30 -16.47 23.67
C LYS A 219 -15.44 -14.95 23.75
N THR A 220 -15.00 -14.37 24.86
CA THR A 220 -15.14 -12.93 25.12
C THR A 220 -13.88 -12.13 24.81
N THR A 221 -12.79 -12.79 24.42
CA THR A 221 -11.51 -12.13 24.10
C THR A 221 -11.45 -11.68 22.66
N CYS A 222 -10.83 -10.53 22.41
CA CYS A 222 -10.51 -10.08 21.06
C CYS A 222 -9.70 -11.17 20.31
N PRO A 223 -10.10 -11.56 19.08
CA PRO A 223 -9.41 -12.56 18.28
C PRO A 223 -8.11 -12.04 17.62
N VAL A 224 -7.88 -10.73 17.65
CA VAL A 224 -6.67 -10.12 17.10
C VAL A 224 -5.50 -10.41 18.04
N ALA A 225 -4.45 -11.03 17.49
CA ALA A 225 -3.27 -11.42 18.25
C ALA A 225 -2.64 -10.20 18.95
N GLY A 226 -2.33 -10.34 20.25
CA GLY A 226 -1.73 -9.28 21.05
C GLY A 226 -2.71 -8.23 21.60
N CYS A 227 -4.01 -8.31 21.29
CA CYS A 227 -4.98 -7.39 21.87
C CYS A 227 -5.24 -7.69 23.35
N SER A 228 -5.19 -6.65 24.19
CA SER A 228 -5.43 -6.74 25.64
C SER A 228 -6.91 -6.78 26.02
N ASN A 229 -7.83 -6.52 25.07
CA ASN A 229 -9.26 -6.52 25.38
C ASN A 229 -9.81 -7.95 25.55
N ARG A 230 -10.23 -8.26 26.79
CA ARG A 230 -10.80 -9.57 27.18
C ARG A 230 -12.33 -9.61 27.27
N THR A 231 -12.98 -8.50 26.92
CA THR A 231 -14.43 -8.31 26.99
C THR A 231 -14.96 -7.82 25.66
N LEU A 232 -15.59 -8.73 24.91
CA LEU A 232 -16.37 -8.46 23.71
C LEU A 232 -17.86 -8.52 24.07
N SER A 233 -18.57 -7.44 23.74
CA SER A 233 -20.03 -7.37 23.85
C SER A 233 -20.60 -6.70 22.61
N LEU A 234 -21.80 -7.13 22.18
CA LEU A 234 -22.53 -6.49 21.09
C LEU A 234 -22.94 -5.04 21.41
N GLN A 235 -22.97 -4.68 22.70
CA GLN A 235 -23.26 -3.30 23.12
C GLN A 235 -22.04 -2.38 23.00
N GLN A 236 -20.83 -2.94 22.85
CA GLN A 236 -19.57 -2.19 22.78
C GLN A 236 -19.08 -2.01 21.34
N VAL A 237 -19.92 -2.34 20.36
CA VAL A 237 -19.60 -2.17 18.94
C VAL A 237 -20.54 -1.15 18.29
N GLU A 238 -20.03 -0.51 17.25
CA GLU A 238 -20.77 0.37 16.35
C GLU A 238 -20.51 -0.07 14.91
N ASP A 239 -21.35 0.39 13.98
CA ASP A 239 -21.17 0.10 12.57
C ASP A 239 -19.88 0.75 12.05
N ASP A 240 -19.09 -0.02 11.31
CA ASP A 240 -17.88 0.47 10.67
C ASP A 240 -18.21 0.88 9.24
N GLU A 241 -18.77 2.08 9.09
CA GLU A 241 -19.14 2.65 7.79
C GLU A 241 -17.94 2.73 6.84
N VAL A 242 -16.74 2.99 7.38
CA VAL A 242 -15.49 3.06 6.63
C VAL A 242 -15.15 1.68 6.04
N MET A 243 -15.20 0.61 6.85
CA MET A 243 -14.95 -0.75 6.35
C MET A 243 -16.06 -1.24 5.40
N THR A 244 -17.31 -0.84 5.66
CA THR A 244 -18.46 -1.15 4.78
C THR A 244 -18.23 -0.60 3.38
N MET A 245 -17.82 0.66 3.31
CA MET A 245 -17.50 1.36 2.07
C MET A 245 -16.33 0.69 1.33
N LYS A 246 -15.26 0.34 2.05
CA LYS A 246 -14.08 -0.35 1.50
C LYS A 246 -14.44 -1.70 0.86
N VAL A 247 -15.20 -2.54 1.56
CA VAL A 247 -15.58 -3.88 1.07
C VAL A 247 -16.56 -3.80 -0.09
N THR A 248 -17.50 -2.86 -0.05
CA THR A 248 -18.46 -2.63 -1.15
C THR A 248 -17.73 -2.24 -2.44
N ARG A 249 -16.75 -1.34 -2.34
CA ARG A 249 -15.92 -0.92 -3.47
C ARG A 249 -15.07 -2.06 -4.02
N PHE A 250 -14.50 -2.90 -3.15
CA PHE A 250 -13.77 -4.09 -3.58
C PHE A 250 -14.66 -5.06 -4.37
N LYS A 251 -15.87 -5.35 -3.87
CA LYS A 251 -16.83 -6.24 -4.55
C LYS A 251 -17.26 -5.71 -5.92
N LYS A 252 -17.52 -4.39 -6.04
CA LYS A 252 -17.89 -3.74 -7.30
C LYS A 252 -16.79 -3.87 -8.36
N ARG A 253 -15.52 -3.70 -7.96
CA ARG A 253 -14.36 -3.87 -8.86
C ARG A 253 -14.20 -5.31 -9.36
N GLU A 254 -14.27 -6.28 -8.45
CA GLU A 254 -14.24 -7.71 -8.80
C GLU A 254 -15.34 -8.10 -9.79
N GLU A 255 -16.53 -7.50 -9.66
CA GLU A 255 -17.64 -7.75 -10.59
C GLU A 255 -17.40 -7.13 -11.96
N GLN A 256 -16.90 -5.88 -12.00
CA GLN A 256 -16.55 -5.20 -13.26
C GLN A 256 -15.43 -5.93 -14.02
N GLU A 257 -14.39 -6.39 -13.33
CA GLU A 257 -13.32 -7.17 -13.93
C GLU A 257 -13.80 -8.51 -14.49
N LYS A 258 -14.71 -9.19 -13.77
CA LYS A 258 -15.36 -10.41 -14.27
C LYS A 258 -16.21 -10.15 -15.50
N LYS A 259 -16.93 -9.02 -15.56
CA LYS A 259 -17.72 -8.62 -16.74
C LYS A 259 -16.81 -8.30 -17.92
N LYS A 260 -15.74 -7.54 -17.71
CA LYS A 260 -14.78 -7.18 -18.77
C LYS A 260 -14.11 -8.42 -19.37
N ARG A 261 -13.64 -9.35 -18.53
CA ARG A 261 -13.06 -10.62 -18.99
C ARG A 261 -14.02 -11.45 -19.82
N LYS A 262 -15.31 -11.50 -19.45
CA LYS A 262 -16.31 -12.25 -20.22
C LYS A 262 -16.53 -11.65 -21.61
N LEU A 263 -16.58 -10.31 -21.70
CA LEU A 263 -16.71 -9.62 -22.99
C LEU A 263 -15.48 -9.86 -23.88
N GLU A 264 -14.27 -9.81 -23.32
CA GLU A 264 -13.03 -10.11 -24.05
C GLU A 264 -12.96 -11.57 -24.54
N GLU A 265 -13.53 -12.52 -23.78
CA GLU A 265 -13.63 -13.92 -24.16
C GLU A 265 -14.67 -14.16 -25.28
N GLU A 266 -15.74 -13.36 -25.33
CA GLU A 266 -16.81 -13.44 -26.36
C GLU A 266 -16.34 -12.84 -27.72
N ASP A 267 -15.54 -11.78 -27.73
CA ASP A 267 -15.04 -11.13 -28.96
C ASP A 267 -13.98 -11.96 -29.72
N MET A 268 -13.44 -13.03 -29.13
CA MET A 268 -12.41 -13.90 -29.74
C MET A 268 -12.98 -15.12 -30.49
N ASP A 269 -14.29 -15.39 -30.42
CA ASP A 269 -14.92 -16.58 -31.03
C ASP A 269 -15.45 -16.32 -32.47
N ASP A 270 -15.47 -15.06 -32.93
CA ASP A 270 -16.02 -14.68 -34.25
C ASP A 270 -14.99 -14.75 -35.41
N GLY A 271 -13.82 -15.34 -35.19
CA GLY A 271 -12.64 -15.23 -36.08
C GLY A 271 -12.32 -16.39 -37.03
N GLU A 272 -12.99 -17.55 -36.96
CA GLU A 272 -12.72 -18.68 -37.88
C GLU A 272 -14.01 -19.28 -38.46
N GLY A 273 -14.39 -18.80 -39.66
CA GLY A 273 -15.61 -19.21 -40.35
C GLY A 273 -15.52 -19.16 -41.87
N GLY A 274 -14.60 -19.93 -42.46
CA GLY A 274 -14.82 -20.62 -43.73
C GLY A 274 -14.66 -19.86 -45.07
N PHE A 275 -13.62 -20.25 -45.83
CA PHE A 275 -13.76 -20.34 -47.28
C PHE A 275 -13.01 -21.58 -47.79
N THR A 276 -13.66 -22.74 -47.75
CA THR A 276 -13.25 -23.91 -48.55
C THR A 276 -13.71 -23.70 -49.99
N VAL A 277 -12.79 -23.35 -50.89
CA VAL A 277 -13.01 -23.46 -52.33
C VAL A 277 -12.93 -24.94 -52.70
N ILE A 278 -14.07 -25.52 -53.04
CA ILE A 278 -14.14 -26.82 -53.71
C ILE A 278 -13.95 -26.55 -55.22
N GLN A 279 -13.15 -27.42 -55.85
CA GLN A 279 -12.66 -27.43 -57.24
C GLN A 279 -13.60 -26.90 -58.32
#